data_AF-A0A845SBT0-F1
#
_entry.id   AF-A0A845SBT0-F1
#
_cell.length_a   1.000
_cell.length_b   1.000
_cell.length_c   1.000
_cell.angle_alpha   90.00
_cell.angle_beta   90.00
_cell.angle_gamma   90.00
#
_symmetry.space_group_name_H-M   'P 1'
#
loop_
_entity.id
_entity.type
_entity.pdbx_description
1 polymer ?
#
loop_
_entity_poly.entity_id
_entity_poly.type
_entity_poly.pdbx_seq_one_letter_code
_entity_poly.pdbx_strand_id
1 'polypeptide(L)'
;MNQNLIKTFQQRGYFNQCTDLDNLNKLLDNKKIKLYIGFDCTAPSLHVGSLVQIMCLRLFQQFGHTPIVLLGGGTTMVGDPSGKEESRKILTSAEIKKNTSGIKKVFNKFLSSKGSNKFVFLNNEKWLTKINYINFLRDYGKHFTINKMLTFDSVKLRLDREQSLSFLEFNYMILQAYDFLELNNKNDCTL
;
A
#
# COMPACT_ATOMS: atom_id res chain seq x y z
N MET A 1 6.79 26.57 -16.37
CA MET A 1 7.90 25.82 -15.75
C MET A 1 7.57 24.33 -15.82
N ASN A 2 8.32 23.54 -16.61
CA ASN A 2 8.24 22.08 -16.57
C ASN A 2 8.78 21.60 -15.22
N GLN A 3 7.92 21.47 -14.21
CA GLN A 3 8.32 20.87 -12.95
C GLN A 3 8.44 19.36 -13.14
N ASN A 4 9.56 18.80 -12.67
CA ASN A 4 9.77 17.35 -12.54
C ASN A 4 9.20 16.90 -11.18
N LEU A 5 8.41 15.83 -11.18
CA LEU A 5 7.70 15.35 -9.98
C LEU A 5 8.65 14.90 -8.88
N ILE A 6 9.69 14.14 -9.23
CA ILE A 6 10.68 13.63 -8.29
C ILE A 6 11.46 14.77 -7.63
N LYS A 7 11.88 15.76 -8.43
CA LYS A 7 12.52 16.98 -7.90
C LYS A 7 11.59 17.73 -6.93
N THR A 8 10.29 17.77 -7.23
CA THR A 8 9.29 18.37 -6.33
C THR A 8 9.19 17.59 -5.02
N PHE A 9 9.24 16.25 -5.06
CA PHE A 9 9.25 15.43 -3.84
C PHE A 9 10.49 15.65 -3.00
N GLN A 10 11.67 15.67 -3.63
CA GLN A 10 12.94 15.93 -2.94
C GLN A 10 12.95 17.30 -2.26
N GLN A 11 12.54 18.36 -2.98
CA GLN A 11 12.47 19.72 -2.43
C GLN A 11 11.49 19.86 -1.26
N ARG A 12 10.43 19.04 -1.24
CA ARG A 12 9.43 19.04 -0.17
C ARG A 12 9.74 18.05 0.96
N GLY A 13 10.86 17.32 0.88
CA GLY A 13 11.21 16.30 1.86
C GLY A 13 10.31 15.07 1.84
N TYR A 14 9.64 14.78 0.73
CA TYR A 14 8.75 13.61 0.57
C TYR A 14 9.49 12.38 0.04
N PHE A 15 10.73 12.54 -0.42
CA PHE A 15 11.54 11.48 -0.99
C PHE A 15 12.47 10.89 0.05
N ASN A 16 12.42 9.56 0.24
CA ASN A 16 13.31 8.83 1.14
C ASN A 16 14.12 7.77 0.37
N GLN A 17 13.42 6.79 -0.22
CA GLN A 17 14.03 5.67 -0.92
C GLN A 17 13.32 5.41 -2.24
N CYS A 18 14.04 4.84 -3.20
CA CYS A 18 13.53 4.44 -4.51
C CYS A 18 14.30 3.21 -4.98
N THR A 19 13.61 2.26 -5.61
CA THR A 19 14.22 1.02 -6.13
C THR A 19 15.18 1.29 -7.28
N ASP A 20 14.80 2.17 -8.21
CA ASP A 20 15.61 2.60 -9.34
C ASP A 20 15.19 4.02 -9.76
N LEU A 21 15.96 5.00 -9.32
CA LEU A 21 15.63 6.42 -9.51
C LEU A 21 15.73 6.85 -10.97
N ASP A 22 16.71 6.33 -11.71
CA ASP A 22 16.97 6.73 -13.10
C ASP A 22 15.86 6.21 -14.01
N ASN A 23 15.47 4.95 -13.85
CA ASN A 23 14.37 4.38 -14.63
C ASN A 23 13.02 4.96 -14.22
N LEU A 24 12.81 5.30 -12.93
CA LEU A 24 11.61 6.00 -12.51
C LEU A 24 11.49 7.38 -13.15
N ASN A 25 12.56 8.17 -13.19
CA ASN A 25 12.55 9.48 -13.87
C ASN A 25 12.20 9.33 -15.36
N LYS A 26 12.87 8.42 -16.07
CA LYS A 26 12.57 8.13 -17.48
C LYS A 26 11.10 7.71 -17.67
N LEU A 27 10.58 6.87 -16.79
CA LEU A 27 9.19 6.41 -16.85
C LEU A 27 8.20 7.57 -16.71
N LEU A 28 8.40 8.45 -15.72
CA LEU A 28 7.51 9.57 -15.42
C LEU A 28 7.59 10.69 -16.47
N ASP A 29 8.75 10.89 -17.09
CA ASP A 29 8.94 11.85 -18.18
C ASP A 29 8.29 11.36 -19.48
N ASN A 30 8.28 10.05 -19.73
CA ASN A 30 7.77 9.47 -20.97
C ASN A 30 6.25 9.23 -20.97
N LYS A 31 5.64 8.85 -19.83
CA LYS A 31 4.21 8.55 -19.79
C LYS A 31 3.54 8.84 -18.45
N LYS A 32 2.23 9.05 -18.51
CA LYS A 32 1.38 9.05 -17.31
C LYS A 32 1.14 7.61 -16.88
N ILE A 33 1.32 7.36 -15.58
CA ILE A 33 1.27 6.02 -14.99
C ILE A 33 0.13 5.95 -13.99
N LYS A 34 -0.24 4.72 -13.65
CA LYS A 34 -1.08 4.42 -12.50
C LYS A 34 -0.18 3.95 -11.36
N LEU A 35 -0.42 4.50 -10.17
CA LEU A 35 0.32 4.15 -8.97
C LEU A 35 -0.61 3.90 -7.79
N TYR A 36 -0.16 3.20 -6.76
CA TYR A 36 -0.96 2.97 -5.57
C TYR A 36 -0.27 3.33 -4.26
N ILE A 37 -1.09 3.65 -3.26
CA ILE A 37 -0.70 3.56 -1.85
C ILE A 37 -1.80 2.82 -1.11
N GLY A 38 -1.40 1.87 -0.26
CA GLY A 38 -2.29 1.07 0.59
C GLY A 38 -2.58 1.73 1.94
N PHE A 39 -3.82 1.59 2.40
CA PHE A 39 -4.29 2.08 3.70
C PHE A 39 -5.13 1.02 4.40
N ASP A 40 -4.64 0.48 5.52
CA ASP A 40 -5.41 -0.43 6.36
C ASP A 40 -6.54 0.29 7.09
N CYS A 41 -7.71 -0.35 7.11
CA CYS A 41 -8.98 0.17 7.62
C CYS A 41 -9.11 -0.01 9.15
N THR A 42 -8.08 0.41 9.89
CA THR A 42 -7.92 0.12 11.32
C THR A 42 -8.65 1.10 12.25
N ALA A 43 -9.06 2.26 11.75
CA ALA A 43 -9.79 3.27 12.50
C ALA A 43 -10.85 3.97 11.62
N PRO A 44 -11.85 4.64 12.23
CA PRO A 44 -12.92 5.33 11.50
C PRO A 44 -12.44 6.48 10.60
N SER A 45 -11.25 7.01 10.85
CA SER A 45 -10.63 8.08 10.07
C SER A 45 -9.11 7.92 10.07
N LEU A 46 -8.46 8.49 9.07
CA LEU A 46 -7.02 8.68 9.06
C LEU A 46 -6.64 9.84 10.01
N HIS A 47 -5.42 9.79 10.54
CA HIS A 47 -4.81 10.86 11.32
C HIS A 47 -3.70 11.55 10.51
N VAL A 48 -3.07 12.57 11.10
CA VAL A 48 -2.03 13.39 10.44
C VAL A 48 -0.84 12.57 9.90
N GLY A 49 -0.57 11.38 10.47
CA GLY A 49 0.50 10.50 10.01
C GLY A 49 0.31 9.99 8.58
N SER A 50 -0.94 9.89 8.10
CA SER A 50 -1.23 9.49 6.71
C SER A 50 -1.22 10.67 5.74
N LEU A 51 -1.09 11.91 6.22
CA LEU A 51 -1.23 13.10 5.38
C LEU A 51 -0.12 13.18 4.32
N VAL A 52 1.11 12.81 4.66
CA VAL A 52 2.23 12.81 3.69
C VAL A 52 1.90 11.91 2.50
N GLN A 53 1.43 10.68 2.75
CA GLN A 53 1.03 9.74 1.70
C GLN A 53 -0.14 10.28 0.85
N ILE A 54 -1.14 10.89 1.48
CA ILE A 54 -2.26 11.54 0.78
C ILE A 54 -1.74 12.66 -0.14
N MET A 55 -0.81 13.47 0.35
CA MET A 55 -0.21 14.57 -0.41
C MET A 55 0.66 14.07 -1.55
N CYS A 56 1.36 12.94 -1.40
CA CYS A 56 2.06 12.28 -2.49
C CYS A 56 1.09 11.88 -3.61
N LEU A 57 -0.01 11.18 -3.29
CA LEU A 57 -1.04 10.81 -4.28
C LEU A 57 -1.62 12.05 -4.97
N ARG A 58 -1.88 13.12 -4.22
CA ARG A 58 -2.37 14.38 -4.77
C ARG A 58 -1.38 15.01 -5.74
N LEU A 59 -0.10 15.03 -5.39
CA LEU A 59 0.94 15.57 -6.28
C LEU A 59 1.09 14.73 -7.54
N PHE A 60 1.11 13.41 -7.43
CA PHE A 60 1.06 12.53 -8.60
C PHE A 60 -0.14 12.88 -9.50
N GLN A 61 -1.32 13.08 -8.91
CA GLN A 61 -2.51 13.48 -9.67
C GLN A 61 -2.35 14.85 -10.35
N GLN A 62 -1.77 15.83 -9.67
CA GLN A 62 -1.52 17.15 -10.26
C GLN A 62 -0.54 17.10 -11.44
N PHE A 63 0.37 16.13 -11.45
CA PHE A 63 1.30 15.89 -12.55
C PHE A 63 0.71 14.97 -13.63
N GLY A 64 -0.59 14.65 -13.57
CA GLY A 64 -1.32 13.91 -14.58
C GLY A 64 -1.28 12.38 -14.43
N HIS A 65 -0.66 11.86 -13.38
CA HIS A 65 -0.70 10.42 -13.06
C HIS A 65 -2.04 10.05 -12.43
N THR A 66 -2.36 8.76 -12.43
CA THR A 66 -3.65 8.24 -11.95
C THR A 66 -3.45 7.51 -10.61
N PRO A 67 -3.89 8.09 -9.49
CA PRO A 67 -3.71 7.45 -8.19
C PRO A 67 -4.74 6.35 -7.94
N ILE A 68 -4.28 5.25 -7.37
CA ILE A 68 -5.09 4.15 -6.82
C ILE A 68 -4.96 4.23 -5.31
N VAL A 69 -6.09 4.45 -4.64
CA VAL A 69 -6.17 4.30 -3.18
C VAL A 69 -6.58 2.87 -2.90
N LEU A 70 -5.63 2.05 -2.44
CA LEU A 70 -5.91 0.67 -2.07
C LEU A 70 -6.36 0.62 -0.61
N LEU A 71 -7.62 0.22 -0.41
CA LEU A 71 -8.20 0.00 0.90
C LEU A 71 -7.86 -1.41 1.36
N GLY A 72 -7.23 -1.52 2.52
CA GLY A 72 -6.72 -2.77 3.06
C GLY A 72 -7.79 -3.61 3.76
N GLY A 73 -8.95 -3.86 3.13
CA GLY A 73 -10.03 -4.61 3.78
C GLY A 73 -9.63 -6.04 4.16
N GLY A 74 -8.87 -6.72 3.31
CA GLY A 74 -8.32 -8.05 3.58
C GLY A 74 -7.08 -8.01 4.48
N THR A 75 -6.13 -7.10 4.22
CA THR A 75 -4.93 -6.94 5.06
C THR A 75 -5.24 -6.51 6.49
N THR A 76 -6.31 -5.73 6.71
CA THR A 76 -6.77 -5.36 8.06
C THR A 76 -7.27 -6.56 8.87
N MET A 77 -7.77 -7.62 8.21
CA MET A 77 -8.17 -8.86 8.89
C MET A 77 -6.96 -9.63 9.45
N VAL A 78 -5.77 -9.40 8.89
CA VAL A 78 -4.50 -10.04 9.26
C VAL A 78 -3.75 -9.18 10.29
N GLY A 79 -3.60 -7.88 9.99
CA GLY A 79 -2.90 -6.90 10.82
C GLY A 79 -1.41 -6.74 10.47
N ASP A 80 -1.01 -5.50 10.16
CA ASP A 80 0.39 -5.16 9.86
C ASP A 80 1.26 -5.15 11.13
N PRO A 81 2.34 -5.97 11.21
CA PRO A 81 3.28 -5.98 12.33
C PRO A 81 4.35 -4.90 12.25
N SER A 82 4.47 -4.16 11.13
CA SER A 82 5.60 -3.27 10.88
C SER A 82 5.62 -2.11 11.88
N GLY A 83 6.73 -2.00 12.63
CA GLY A 83 6.98 -0.90 13.56
C GLY A 83 6.10 -0.87 14.80
N LYS A 84 5.43 -1.98 15.15
CA LYS A 84 4.58 -2.09 16.35
C LYS A 84 5.08 -3.18 17.30
N GLU A 85 4.96 -2.89 18.58
CA GLU A 85 5.44 -3.78 19.66
C GLU A 85 4.40 -4.85 20.05
N GLU A 86 3.10 -4.52 19.96
CA GLU A 86 1.99 -5.42 20.31
C GLU A 86 1.19 -5.89 19.09
N SER A 87 0.66 -7.11 19.19
CA SER A 87 -0.26 -7.68 18.21
C SER A 87 -1.54 -6.85 18.09
N ARG A 88 -2.02 -6.61 16.87
CA ARG A 88 -3.22 -5.78 16.65
C ARG A 88 -4.51 -6.48 17.08
N LYS A 89 -5.46 -5.69 17.58
CA LYS A 89 -6.85 -6.14 17.76
C LYS A 89 -7.45 -6.53 16.41
N ILE A 90 -7.99 -7.75 16.33
CA ILE A 90 -8.74 -8.23 15.17
C ILE A 90 -10.08 -7.50 15.12
N LEU A 91 -10.36 -6.84 14.00
CA LEU A 91 -11.61 -6.13 13.76
C LEU A 91 -12.63 -7.02 13.07
N THR A 92 -13.91 -6.82 13.40
CA THR A 92 -15.01 -7.47 12.67
C THR A 92 -15.15 -6.89 11.26
N SER A 93 -15.69 -7.67 10.32
CA SER A 93 -15.96 -7.17 8.96
C SER A 93 -16.89 -5.96 8.94
N ALA A 94 -17.79 -5.84 9.92
CA ALA A 94 -18.67 -4.67 10.08
C ALA A 94 -17.87 -3.41 10.46
N GLU A 95 -16.95 -3.52 11.42
CA GLU A 95 -16.04 -2.43 11.80
C GLU A 95 -15.12 -2.02 10.64
N ILE A 96 -14.55 -2.99 9.92
CA ILE A 96 -13.70 -2.73 8.75
C ILE A 96 -14.48 -1.96 7.68
N LYS A 97 -15.74 -2.34 7.40
CA LYS A 97 -16.61 -1.62 6.44
C LYS A 97 -16.94 -0.20 6.90
N LYS A 98 -17.22 0.00 8.19
CA LYS A 98 -17.44 1.32 8.79
C LYS A 98 -16.19 2.21 8.63
N ASN A 99 -15.03 1.67 8.97
CA ASN A 99 -13.74 2.35 8.87
C ASN A 99 -13.41 2.73 7.42
N THR A 100 -13.57 1.77 6.51
CA THR A 100 -13.40 1.98 5.06
C THR A 100 -14.23 3.17 4.56
N SER A 101 -15.49 3.26 5.01
CA SER A 101 -16.39 4.34 4.59
C SER A 101 -15.94 5.71 5.09
N GLY A 102 -15.41 5.79 6.31
CA GLY A 102 -14.83 7.02 6.85
C GLY A 102 -13.55 7.44 6.13
N ILE A 103 -12.63 6.49 5.87
CA ILE A 103 -11.39 6.73 5.13
C ILE A 103 -11.67 7.28 3.73
N LYS A 104 -12.64 6.71 2.99
CA LYS A 104 -13.03 7.22 1.66
C LYS A 104 -13.43 8.69 1.67
N LYS A 105 -14.13 9.15 2.72
CA LYS A 105 -14.53 10.56 2.86
C LYS A 105 -13.32 11.50 2.94
N VAL A 106 -12.20 11.05 3.52
CA VAL A 106 -10.97 11.84 3.59
C VAL A 106 -10.41 12.04 2.18
N PHE A 107 -10.16 10.96 1.44
CA PHE A 107 -9.57 11.04 0.09
C PHE A 107 -10.42 11.83 -0.90
N ASN A 108 -11.75 11.75 -0.82
CA ASN A 108 -12.65 12.55 -1.65
C ASN A 108 -12.45 14.07 -1.50
N LYS A 109 -11.83 14.55 -0.40
CA LYS A 109 -11.48 15.97 -0.21
C LYS A 109 -10.16 16.35 -0.87
N PHE A 110 -9.24 15.40 -1.02
CA PHE A 110 -7.87 15.65 -1.47
C PHE A 110 -7.61 15.28 -2.93
N LEU A 111 -8.35 14.32 -3.48
CA LEU A 111 -8.16 13.80 -4.83
C LEU A 111 -9.38 14.09 -5.72
N SER A 112 -9.12 14.36 -7.00
CA SER A 112 -10.16 14.65 -8.00
C SER A 112 -10.78 13.38 -8.55
N SER A 113 -12.11 13.25 -8.44
CA SER A 113 -12.91 12.20 -9.08
C SER A 113 -13.30 12.51 -10.54
N LYS A 114 -12.75 13.60 -11.11
CA LYS A 114 -13.02 14.08 -12.46
C LYS A 114 -11.73 14.08 -13.30
N GLY A 115 -11.90 14.07 -14.62
CA GLY A 115 -10.80 14.10 -15.60
C GLY A 115 -10.29 12.72 -16.00
N SER A 116 -9.34 12.70 -16.94
CA SER A 116 -8.72 11.48 -17.47
C SER A 116 -7.90 10.72 -16.43
N ASN A 117 -7.38 11.42 -15.42
CA ASN A 117 -6.61 10.86 -14.31
C ASN A 117 -7.39 10.86 -12.98
N LYS A 118 -8.71 10.66 -13.05
CA LYS A 118 -9.55 10.49 -11.86
C LYS A 118 -9.00 9.35 -11.00
N PHE A 119 -8.87 9.59 -9.70
CA PHE A 119 -8.40 8.54 -8.79
C PHE A 119 -9.46 7.44 -8.64
N VAL A 120 -9.04 6.25 -8.22
CA VAL A 120 -9.94 5.13 -7.96
C VAL A 120 -9.70 4.53 -6.58
N PHE A 121 -10.77 4.03 -5.97
CA PHE A 121 -10.68 3.16 -4.80
C PHE A 121 -10.71 1.70 -5.23
N LEU A 122 -9.72 0.92 -4.80
CA LEU A 122 -9.74 -0.53 -4.84
C LEU A 122 -9.71 -1.07 -3.42
N ASN A 123 -10.13 -2.32 -3.23
CA ASN A 123 -10.11 -2.98 -1.92
C ASN A 123 -9.54 -4.38 -2.10
N ASN A 124 -8.45 -4.69 -1.40
CA ASN A 124 -7.77 -5.98 -1.51
C ASN A 124 -8.59 -7.15 -0.96
N GLU A 125 -9.61 -6.88 -0.15
CA GLU A 125 -10.62 -7.88 0.25
C GLU A 125 -11.20 -8.61 -0.97
N LYS A 126 -11.32 -7.93 -2.14
CA LYS A 126 -11.89 -8.52 -3.35
C LYS A 126 -11.14 -9.72 -3.90
N TRP A 127 -9.82 -9.76 -3.72
CA TRP A 127 -8.98 -10.87 -4.18
C TRP A 127 -8.45 -11.70 -3.02
N LEU A 128 -7.97 -11.08 -1.94
CA LEU A 128 -7.36 -11.80 -0.81
C LEU A 128 -8.32 -12.80 -0.15
N THR A 129 -9.60 -12.46 -0.01
CA THR A 129 -10.60 -13.37 0.61
C THR A 129 -11.00 -14.56 -0.28
N LYS A 130 -10.60 -14.54 -1.55
CA LYS A 130 -10.90 -15.59 -2.53
C LYS A 130 -9.71 -16.50 -2.82
N ILE A 131 -8.56 -16.19 -2.24
CA ILE A 131 -7.35 -16.97 -2.43
C ILE A 131 -7.52 -18.32 -1.75
N ASN A 132 -7.35 -19.40 -2.52
CA ASN A 132 -7.21 -20.73 -1.95
C ASN A 132 -5.78 -20.89 -1.40
N TYR A 133 -5.65 -21.29 -0.14
CA TYR A 133 -4.37 -21.37 0.56
C TYR A 133 -3.36 -22.29 -0.15
N ILE A 134 -3.78 -23.47 -0.62
CA ILE A 134 -2.89 -24.42 -1.28
C ILE A 134 -2.41 -23.89 -2.63
N ASN A 135 -3.32 -23.31 -3.43
CA ASN A 135 -2.95 -22.70 -4.70
C ASN A 135 -2.00 -21.52 -4.47
N PHE A 136 -2.25 -20.70 -3.46
CA PHE A 136 -1.37 -19.59 -3.09
C PHE A 136 0.06 -20.03 -2.79
N LEU A 137 0.22 -21.09 -1.99
CA LEU A 137 1.54 -21.62 -1.66
C LEU A 137 2.26 -22.16 -2.91
N ARG A 138 1.54 -22.85 -3.80
CA ARG A 138 2.10 -23.43 -5.03
C ARG A 138 2.49 -22.37 -6.06
N ASP A 139 1.66 -21.36 -6.23
CA ASP A 139 1.81 -20.35 -7.28
C ASP A 139 2.76 -19.25 -6.82
N TYR A 140 2.62 -18.78 -5.57
CA TYR A 140 3.33 -17.62 -5.05
C TYR A 140 4.31 -17.96 -3.93
N GLY A 141 3.95 -18.86 -3.01
CA GLY A 141 4.76 -19.21 -1.84
C GLY A 141 6.19 -19.63 -2.19
N LYS A 142 6.38 -20.34 -3.30
CA LYS A 142 7.71 -20.76 -3.81
C LYS A 142 8.67 -19.60 -4.13
N HIS A 143 8.16 -18.38 -4.32
CA HIS A 143 8.96 -17.20 -4.62
C HIS A 143 9.47 -16.47 -3.38
N PHE A 144 9.05 -16.89 -2.18
CA PHE A 144 9.45 -16.30 -0.90
C PHE A 144 10.34 -17.28 -0.13
N THR A 145 11.49 -16.80 0.32
CA THR A 145 12.37 -17.56 1.21
C THR A 145 12.27 -17.02 2.62
N ILE A 146 12.06 -17.91 3.60
CA ILE A 146 11.96 -17.54 5.01
C ILE A 146 13.24 -16.80 5.45
N ASN A 147 14.42 -17.29 5.07
CA ASN A 147 15.68 -16.62 5.40
C ASN A 147 15.72 -15.17 4.95
N LYS A 148 15.25 -14.85 3.73
CA LYS A 148 15.20 -13.46 3.26
C LYS A 148 14.17 -12.65 4.04
N MET A 149 12.99 -13.20 4.27
CA MET A 149 11.92 -12.51 5.01
C MET A 149 12.36 -12.12 6.44
N LEU A 150 13.14 -12.97 7.10
CA LEU A 150 13.69 -12.69 8.44
C LEU A 150 14.72 -11.55 8.45
N THR A 151 15.31 -11.20 7.30
CA THR A 151 16.30 -10.10 7.22
C THR A 151 15.68 -8.71 7.14
N PHE A 152 14.37 -8.59 6.90
CA PHE A 152 13.72 -7.29 6.85
C PHE A 152 13.68 -6.65 8.23
N ASP A 153 14.04 -5.37 8.33
CA ASP A 153 14.14 -4.65 9.61
C ASP A 153 12.86 -4.73 10.44
N SER A 154 11.69 -4.69 9.79
CA SER A 154 10.38 -4.80 10.46
C SER A 154 10.18 -6.13 11.20
N VAL A 155 10.78 -7.21 10.70
CA VAL A 155 10.71 -8.55 11.31
C VAL A 155 11.88 -8.75 12.26
N LYS A 156 13.09 -8.41 11.82
CA LYS A 156 14.32 -8.58 12.59
C LYS A 156 14.25 -7.89 13.95
N LEU A 157 13.78 -6.64 14.00
CA LEU A 157 13.66 -5.89 15.25
C LEU A 157 12.70 -6.53 16.26
N ARG A 158 11.63 -7.20 15.81
CA ARG A 158 10.71 -7.91 16.72
C ARG A 158 11.35 -9.18 17.27
N LEU A 159 12.07 -9.91 16.43
CA LEU A 159 12.80 -11.12 16.83
C LEU A 159 13.94 -10.79 17.80
N ASP A 160 14.71 -9.73 17.53
CA ASP A 160 15.81 -9.28 18.40
C ASP A 160 15.31 -8.83 19.79
N ARG A 161 14.04 -8.39 19.89
CA ARG A 161 13.39 -7.99 21.15
C ARG A 161 12.60 -9.13 21.81
N GLU A 162 12.72 -10.36 21.31
CA GLU A 162 11.96 -11.55 21.77
C GLU A 162 10.42 -11.35 21.76
N GLN A 163 9.93 -10.44 20.92
CA GLN A 163 8.49 -10.23 20.74
C GLN A 163 7.91 -11.29 19.84
N SER A 164 6.74 -11.82 20.20
CA SER A 164 6.07 -12.85 19.41
C SER A 164 5.61 -12.28 18.07
N LEU A 165 6.09 -12.90 16.97
CA LEU A 165 5.60 -12.66 15.63
C LEU A 165 4.75 -13.85 15.21
N SER A 166 3.44 -13.63 15.09
CA SER A 166 2.54 -14.71 14.70
C SER A 166 2.72 -15.09 13.22
N PHE A 167 2.36 -16.32 12.86
CA PHE A 167 2.34 -16.73 11.45
C PHE A 167 1.42 -15.84 10.61
N LEU A 168 0.31 -15.37 11.19
CA LEU A 168 -0.61 -14.44 10.56
C LEU A 168 0.11 -13.13 10.16
N GLU A 169 0.78 -12.50 11.12
CA GLU A 169 1.55 -11.27 10.90
C GLU A 169 2.72 -11.46 9.94
N PHE A 170 3.40 -12.61 10.00
CA PHE A 170 4.51 -12.93 9.08
C PHE A 170 4.05 -13.01 7.61
N ASN A 171 2.82 -13.47 7.36
CA ASN A 171 2.26 -13.53 6.01
C ASN A 171 1.84 -12.15 5.47
N TYR A 172 1.78 -11.11 6.31
CA TYR A 172 1.33 -9.78 5.89
C TYR A 172 2.15 -9.21 4.73
N MET A 173 3.48 -9.37 4.75
CA MET A 173 4.36 -8.91 3.67
C MET A 173 4.08 -9.62 2.34
N ILE A 174 3.68 -10.90 2.39
CA ILE A 174 3.38 -11.69 1.20
C ILE A 174 2.06 -11.21 0.60
N LEU A 175 1.06 -10.91 1.44
CA LEU A 175 -0.22 -10.37 0.98
C LEU A 175 -0.06 -8.99 0.34
N GLN A 176 0.78 -8.11 0.91
CA GLN A 176 1.08 -6.81 0.29
C GLN A 176 1.86 -6.94 -1.03
N ALA A 177 2.79 -7.90 -1.13
CA ALA A 177 3.47 -8.18 -2.39
C ALA A 177 2.48 -8.69 -3.45
N TYR A 178 1.53 -9.54 -3.05
CA TYR A 178 0.46 -10.04 -3.91
C TYR A 178 -0.47 -8.91 -4.37
N ASP A 179 -0.79 -7.94 -3.51
CA ASP A 179 -1.58 -6.76 -3.89
C ASP A 179 -0.94 -6.00 -5.05
N PHE A 180 0.37 -5.80 -5.05
CA PHE A 180 1.05 -5.11 -6.15
C PHE A 180 0.98 -5.91 -7.45
N LEU A 181 1.18 -7.23 -7.40
CA LEU A 181 1.01 -8.11 -8.57
C LEU A 181 -0.41 -8.02 -9.15
N GLU A 182 -1.43 -8.10 -8.30
CA GLU A 182 -2.83 -8.01 -8.74
C GLU A 182 -3.15 -6.66 -9.37
N LEU A 183 -2.68 -5.56 -8.74
CA LEU A 183 -2.86 -4.21 -9.27
C LEU A 183 -2.11 -4.00 -10.59
N ASN A 184 -0.92 -4.58 -10.74
CA ASN A 184 -0.19 -4.55 -12.00
C ASN A 184 -0.99 -5.27 -13.10
N ASN A 185 -1.42 -6.50 -12.84
CA ASN A 185 -2.13 -7.34 -13.82
C ASN A 185 -3.50 -6.77 -14.22
N LYS A 186 -4.27 -6.23 -13.25
CA LYS A 186 -5.67 -5.82 -13.49
C LYS A 186 -5.83 -4.34 -13.77
N ASN A 187 -4.86 -3.53 -13.35
CA ASN A 187 -4.99 -2.09 -13.38
C ASN A 187 -3.79 -1.39 -14.02
N ASP A 188 -2.79 -2.08 -14.56
CA ASP A 188 -1.55 -1.50 -15.09
C ASP A 188 -0.84 -0.60 -14.06
N CYS A 189 -0.95 -0.95 -12.78
CA CYS A 189 -0.27 -0.23 -11.72
C CYS A 189 1.23 -0.55 -11.78
N THR A 190 2.07 0.48 -11.90
CA THR A 190 3.53 0.30 -12.07
C THR A 190 4.36 0.99 -10.99
N LEU A 191 3.71 1.58 -9.98
CA LEU A 191 4.37 2.26 -8.86
C LEU A 191 3.52 2.19 -7.60
#